data_AF-A0A518S972-F1
#
_entry.id   AF-A0A518S972-F1
#
_cell.length_a   1.000
_cell.length_b   1.000
_cell.length_c   1.000
_cell.angle_alpha   90.00
_cell.angle_beta   90.00
_cell.angle_gamma   90.00
#
_symmetry.space_group_name_H-M   'P 1'
#
loop_
_entity.id
_entity.type
_entity.pdbx_description
1 polymer ?
#
loop_
_entity_poly.entity_id
_entity_poly.type
_entity_poly.pdbx_seq_one_letter_code
_entity_poly.pdbx_strand_id
1 'polypeptide(L)' 'MDDPLTVIGVALVLSGLSALFAGPLGPLVVGLLALAVSVTRGGGDDAVNRVNCPNCGAPNDADADTCEYCDHAISGA' A
#
# COMPACT_ATOMS: atom_id res chain seq x y z
N MET A 1 -12.17 7.76 15.50
CA MET A 1 -12.00 8.27 14.13
C MET A 1 -10.76 9.13 14.14
N ASP A 2 -9.63 8.59 13.73
CA ASP A 2 -8.44 9.39 13.47
C ASP A 2 -8.63 10.01 12.09
N ASP A 3 -9.11 11.26 12.03
CA ASP A 3 -9.24 11.96 10.76
C ASP A 3 -7.87 11.96 10.07
N PRO A 4 -7.77 11.52 8.81
CA PRO A 4 -6.48 11.38 8.14
C PRO A 4 -5.73 12.71 8.06
N LEU A 5 -6.47 13.84 8.05
CA LEU A 5 -5.87 15.18 8.14
C LEU A 5 -5.19 15.43 9.49
N THR A 6 -5.75 14.95 10.60
CA THR A 6 -5.18 15.11 11.94
C THR A 6 -3.88 14.31 12.06
N VAL A 7 -3.86 13.08 11.51
CA VAL A 7 -2.66 12.24 11.49
C VAL A 7 -1.53 12.88 10.67
N ILE A 8 -1.85 13.37 9.46
CA ILE A 8 -0.88 14.04 8.59
C ILE A 8 -0.37 15.34 9.23
N GLY A 9 -1.26 16.12 9.85
CA GLY A 9 -0.91 17.37 10.53
C GLY A 9 0.06 17.15 11.69
N VAL A 10 -0.23 16.18 12.56
CA VAL A 10 0.64 15.83 13.69
C VAL A 10 2.01 15.34 13.20
N ALA A 11 2.05 14.51 12.15
CA ALA A 11 3.30 14.02 11.58
C ALA A 11 4.18 15.15 11.01
N LEU A 12 3.59 16.13 10.32
CA LEU A 12 4.31 17.28 9.78
C LEU A 12 4.88 18.18 10.89
N VAL A 13 4.10 18.43 11.95
CA VAL A 13 4.55 19.24 13.11
C VAL A 13 5.72 18.57 13.83
N LEU A 14 5.64 17.25 14.08
CA LEU A 14 6.72 16.50 14.73
C LEU A 14 7.99 16.43 13.85
N SER A 15 7.83 16.28 12.54
CA SER A 15 8.94 16.31 11.57
C SER A 15 9.62 17.69 11.54
N GLY A 16 8.83 18.77 11.57
CA GLY A 16 9.34 20.14 11.65
C GLY A 16 10.07 20.42 12.97
N LEU A 17 9.51 19.99 14.11
CA LEU A 17 10.17 20.13 15.42
C LEU A 17 11.50 19.36 15.48
N SER A 18 11.52 18.11 15.00
CA SER A 18 12.74 17.31 15.00
C SER A 18 13.84 17.92 14.11
N ALA A 19 13.48 18.52 12.97
CA ALA A 19 14.42 19.29 12.15
C ALA A 19 14.92 20.57 12.83
N LEU A 20 14.08 21.22 13.65
CA LEU A 20 14.44 22.43 14.40
C LEU A 20 15.42 22.12 15.55
N PHE A 21 15.23 21.01 16.26
CA PHE A 21 16.02 20.66 17.45
C PHE A 21 17.29 19.85 17.16
N ALA A 22 17.34 19.06 16.08
CA ALA A 22 18.50 18.22 15.74
C ALA A 22 19.38 18.79 14.59
N GLY A 23 19.03 19.95 14.05
CA GLY A 23 19.71 20.55 12.88
C GLY A 23 19.34 19.87 11.55
N PRO A 24 20.01 20.22 10.43
CA PRO A 24 19.64 19.76 9.09
C PRO A 24 19.75 18.24 8.89
N LEU A 25 20.42 17.54 9.80
CA LEU A 25 20.58 16.08 9.77
C LEU A 25 19.46 15.33 10.50
N GLY A 26 18.67 16.00 11.35
CA GLY A 26 17.52 15.43 12.04
C GLY A 26 16.50 14.73 11.13
N PRO A 27 15.97 15.40 10.08
CA PRO A 27 14.99 14.78 9.19
C PRO A 27 15.57 13.60 8.39
N LEU A 28 16.89 13.57 8.14
CA LEU A 28 17.54 12.44 7.47
C LEU A 28 17.51 11.18 8.34
N VAL A 29 17.77 11.30 9.64
CA VAL A 29 17.74 10.16 10.56
C VAL A 29 16.31 9.64 10.74
N VAL A 30 15.33 10.54 10.89
CA VAL A 30 13.91 10.16 10.98
C VAL A 30 13.44 9.51 9.68
N GLY A 31 13.80 10.07 8.53
CA GLY A 31 13.49 9.51 7.21
C GLY A 31 14.11 8.12 7.01
N LEU A 32 15.37 7.92 7.40
CA LEU A 32 16.05 6.62 7.33
C LEU A 32 15.40 5.57 8.23
N LEU A 33 15.03 5.94 9.45
CA LEU A 33 14.32 5.05 10.38
C LEU A 33 12.93 4.67 9.84
N ALA A 34 12.17 5.65 9.33
CA ALA A 34 10.86 5.40 8.73
C ALA A 34 10.97 4.51 7.48
N LEU A 35 12.00 4.72 6.64
CA LEU A 35 12.28 3.89 5.48
C LEU A 35 12.66 2.46 5.89
N ALA A 36 13.54 2.29 6.89
CA ALA A 36 13.93 0.98 7.40
C ALA A 36 12.73 0.21 7.94
N VAL A 37 11.86 0.86 8.72
CA VAL A 37 10.61 0.25 9.20
C VAL A 37 9.67 -0.11 8.04
N SER A 38 9.57 0.76 7.03
CA SER A 38 8.75 0.50 5.85
C SER A 38 9.24 -0.71 5.05
N VAL A 39 10.56 -0.86 4.88
CA VAL A 39 11.14 -2.04 4.21
C VAL A 39 10.88 -3.32 5.01
N THR A 40 10.95 -3.28 6.34
CA THR A 40 10.64 -4.46 7.17
C THR A 40 9.14 -4.82 7.18
N ARG A 41 8.25 -3.87 6.84
CA ARG A 41 6.80 -4.10 6.73
C ARG A 41 6.31 -4.31 5.30
N GLY A 42 7.11 -3.94 4.30
CA GLY A 42 6.75 -3.95 2.88
C GLY A 42 6.84 -5.30 2.18
N GLY A 43 7.05 -6.40 2.93
CA GLY A 43 6.97 -7.77 2.42
C GLY A 43 5.54 -8.31 2.43
N GLY A 44 4.57 -7.51 2.01
CA GLY A 44 3.21 -7.97 1.77
C GLY A 44 3.14 -8.52 0.36
N ASP A 45 3.38 -9.83 0.21
CA ASP A 45 3.03 -10.60 -0.98
C ASP A 45 1.49 -10.67 -1.11
N ASP A 46 0.85 -9.54 -1.41
CA ASP A 46 -0.45 -9.53 -2.08
C ASP A 46 -0.20 -9.66 -3.59
N ALA A 47 0.59 -10.66 -3.99
CA ALA A 47 0.47 -11.25 -5.30
C ALA A 47 -0.85 -12.01 -5.31
N VAL A 48 -1.97 -11.28 -5.27
CA VAL A 48 -3.31 -11.82 -5.50
C VAL A 48 -3.18 -12.57 -6.81
N ASN A 49 -3.28 -13.89 -6.76
CA ASN A 49 -3.15 -14.73 -7.93
C ASN A 49 -4.31 -14.33 -8.85
N ARG A 50 -4.05 -13.50 -9.85
CA ARG A 50 -5.08 -12.96 -10.74
C ARG A 50 -5.05 -13.75 -12.03
N VAL A 51 -6.22 -14.17 -12.49
CA VAL A 51 -6.41 -14.85 -13.78
C VAL A 51 -7.18 -13.95 -14.73
N ASN A 52 -6.87 -14.01 -16.02
CA ASN A 52 -7.61 -13.24 -17.02
C ASN A 52 -8.81 -14.05 -17.50
N CYS A 53 -9.98 -13.42 -17.58
CA CYS A 53 -11.19 -14.05 -18.11
C CYS A 53 -10.97 -14.46 -19.58
N PRO A 54 -11.27 -15.71 -19.97
CA PRO A 54 -11.05 -16.20 -21.33
C PRO A 54 -11.94 -15.52 -22.38
N ASN A 55 -13.06 -14.93 -21.97
CA ASN A 55 -14.02 -14.30 -22.88
C ASN A 55 -13.73 -12.81 -23.11
N CYS A 56 -13.45 -12.03 -22.05
CA CYS A 56 -13.29 -10.57 -22.15
C CYS A 56 -11.88 -10.07 -21.82
N GLY A 57 -10.99 -10.93 -21.30
CA GLY A 57 -9.62 -10.57 -20.93
C GLY A 57 -9.49 -9.77 -19.63
N ALA A 58 -10.58 -9.49 -18.94
CA ALA A 58 -10.53 -8.75 -17.68
C ALA A 58 -9.83 -9.56 -16.57
N PRO A 59 -9.07 -8.92 -15.68
CA PRO A 59 -8.41 -9.59 -14.57
C PRO A 59 -9.41 -9.92 -13.47
N ASN A 60 -9.38 -11.14 -12.96
CA ASN A 60 -10.24 -11.63 -11.89
C ASN A 60 -9.41 -12.35 -10.83
N ASP A 61 -9.99 -12.60 -9.67
CA ASP A 61 -9.40 -13.45 -8.65
C ASP A 61 -9.25 -14.90 -9.17
N ALA A 62 -8.16 -15.58 -8.81
CA ALA A 62 -7.96 -16.99 -9.19
C ALA A 62 -9.03 -17.92 -8.60
N ASP A 63 -9.61 -17.54 -7.47
CA ASP A 63 -10.68 -18.30 -6.82
C ASP A 63 -12.09 -17.89 -7.30
N ALA A 64 -12.19 -16.95 -8.26
CA ALA A 64 -13.48 -16.54 -8.80
C ALA A 64 -14.00 -17.55 -9.84
N ASP A 65 -15.19 -18.11 -9.60
CA ASP A 65 -15.85 -19.00 -10.55
C ASP A 65 -16.41 -18.25 -11.77
N THR A 66 -16.75 -16.97 -11.62
CA THR A 66 -17.46 -16.15 -12.61
C THR A 66 -16.84 -14.76 -12.74
N CYS A 67 -16.74 -14.25 -13.98
CA CYS A 67 -16.15 -12.95 -14.30
C CYS A 67 -17.03 -11.82 -13.79
N GLU A 68 -16.48 -10.94 -12.96
CA GLU A 68 -17.19 -9.77 -12.40
C GLU A 68 -17.60 -8.73 -13.47
N TYR A 69 -16.99 -8.81 -14.66
CA TYR A 69 -17.19 -7.83 -15.74
C TYR A 69 -18.15 -8.30 -16.83
N CYS A 70 -18.19 -9.60 -17.11
CA CYS A 70 -18.98 -10.13 -18.23
C CYS A 70 -19.80 -11.38 -17.89
N ASP A 71 -19.84 -11.75 -16.61
CA ASP A 71 -20.58 -12.88 -16.06
C ASP A 71 -20.22 -14.25 -16.68
N HIS A 72 -19.16 -14.31 -17.47
CA HIS A 72 -18.68 -15.55 -18.07
C HIS A 72 -17.94 -16.39 -17.01
N ALA A 73 -18.16 -17.71 -17.01
CA ALA A 73 -17.42 -18.62 -16.15
C ALA A 73 -15.91 -18.51 -16.40
N ILE A 74 -15.14 -18.41 -15.33
CA ILE A 74 -13.66 -18.36 -15.35
C ILE A 74 -13.08 -19.76 -15.13
N SER A 75 -13.91 -20.67 -14.59
CA SER A 75 -13.60 -22.03 -14.18
C SER A 75 -12.47 -22.64 -15.02
N GLY A 76 -11.36 -22.95 -14.34
CA GLY A 76 -10.27 -23.73 -14.91
C GLY A 76 -10.81 -25.02 -15.52
N ALA A 77 -10.22 -25.39 -16.67
CA ALA A 77 -10.43 -26.66 -17.33
C ALA A 77 -10.34 -27.88 -16.38
#